data_AF-L8HQ28-F1
#
_entry.id   AF-L8HQ28-F1
#
_cell.length_a   1.000
_cell.length_b   1.000
_cell.length_c   1.000
_cell.angle_alpha   90.00
_cell.angle_beta   90.00
_cell.angle_gamma   90.00
#
_symmetry.space_group_name_H-M   'P 1'
#
loop_
_entity.id
_entity.type
_entity.pdbx_description
1 polymer ?
#
loop_
_entity_poly.entity_id
_entity_poly.type
_entity_poly.pdbx_seq_one_letter_code
_entity_poly.pdbx_strand_id
1 'polypeptide(L)' 'MSPCLLGCVVFCILQAGAVHAGVTPDPRFQVVRTGQSATLRCTQDLNHDYMYWYRQD' A
#
# COMPACT_ATOMS: atom_id res chain seq x y z
N MET A 1 11.95 19.25 26.74
CA MET A 1 12.00 17.90 26.12
C MET A 1 13.45 17.58 25.85
N SER A 2 13.97 16.43 26.29
CA SER A 2 15.43 16.16 26.25
C SER A 2 15.94 16.06 24.80
N PRO A 3 17.07 16.73 24.44
CA PRO A 3 17.64 16.70 23.08
C PRO A 3 17.91 15.29 22.56
N CYS A 4 18.24 14.35 23.47
CA CYS A 4 18.49 12.96 23.14
C CYS A 4 17.23 12.27 22.60
N LEU A 5 16.05 12.58 23.15
CA LEU A 5 14.79 12.01 22.70
C LEU A 5 14.46 12.48 21.28
N LEU A 6 14.74 13.75 20.98
CA LEU A 6 14.58 14.31 19.63
C LEU A 6 15.53 13.61 18.64
N GLY A 7 16.79 13.40 19.02
CA GLY A 7 17.76 12.67 18.19
C GLY A 7 17.34 11.23 17.91
N CYS A 8 16.86 10.51 18.92
CA CYS A 8 16.35 9.15 18.77
C CYS A 8 15.15 9.09 17.82
N VAL A 9 14.18 10.00 17.95
CA VAL A 9 12.99 10.04 17.08
C VAL A 9 13.37 10.31 15.62
N VAL A 10 14.27 11.28 15.37
CA VAL A 10 14.75 11.58 14.02
C VAL A 10 15.45 10.38 13.40
N PHE A 11 16.30 9.69 14.17
CA PHE A 11 17.01 8.49 13.70
C PHE A 11 16.05 7.31 13.40
N CYS A 12 15.03 7.09 14.23
CA CYS A 12 14.01 6.06 13.99
C CYS A 12 13.21 6.32 12.72
N ILE A 13 12.82 7.56 12.46
CA ILE A 13 12.07 7.94 11.25
C ILE A 13 12.94 7.78 10.00
N LEU A 14 14.23 8.13 10.07
CA LEU A 14 15.16 7.99 8.94
C LEU A 14 15.45 6.53 8.58
N GLN A 15 15.45 5.60 9.54
CA GLN A 15 15.64 4.16 9.30
C GLN A 15 14.36 3.42 8.93
N ALA A 16 13.18 4.01 9.16
CA ALA A 16 11.93 3.48 8.67
C ALA A 16 11.86 3.67 7.15
N GLY A 17 12.59 2.84 6.41
CA GLY A 17 12.47 2.74 4.96
C GLY A 17 11.00 2.54 4.59
N ALA A 18 10.59 3.08 3.45
CA ALA A 18 9.25 2.89 2.92
C ALA A 18 8.97 1.39 2.80
N VAL A 19 8.26 0.83 3.77
CA VAL A 19 7.77 -0.54 3.71
C VAL A 19 6.77 -0.53 2.56
N HIS A 20 7.25 -0.96 1.39
CA HIS A 20 6.36 -1.29 0.29
C HIS A 20 5.45 -2.39 0.82
N ALA A 21 4.18 -2.08 1.05
CA ALA A 21 3.18 -3.12 1.17
C ALA A 21 3.29 -3.94 -0.12
N GLY A 22 3.65 -5.23 -0.03
CA GLY A 22 3.87 -6.15 -1.17
C GLY A 22 2.63 -6.39 -2.05
N VAL A 23 1.59 -5.58 -1.88
CA VAL A 23 0.40 -5.54 -2.70
C VAL A 23 0.33 -4.15 -3.30
N THR A 24 0.88 -4.00 -4.51
CA THR A 24 0.68 -2.79 -5.33
C THR A 24 -0.45 -3.10 -6.31
N PRO A 25 -1.64 -2.50 -6.17
CA PRO A 25 -2.70 -2.65 -7.17
C PRO A 25 -2.28 -1.99 -8.50
N ASP A 26 -2.50 -2.70 -9.61
CA ASP A 26 -2.25 -2.22 -10.98
C ASP A 26 -3.54 -2.38 -11.80
N PRO A 27 -4.23 -1.30 -12.20
CA PRO A 27 -4.00 0.11 -11.92
C PRO A 27 -4.54 0.56 -10.53
N ARG A 28 -3.95 1.62 -9.95
CA ARG A 28 -4.39 2.21 -8.66
C ARG A 28 -5.75 2.90 -8.73
N PHE A 29 -6.16 3.34 -9.91
CA PHE A 29 -7.46 3.90 -10.20
C PHE A 29 -7.82 3.60 -11.65
N GLN A 30 -9.08 3.26 -11.91
CA GLN A 30 -9.60 3.09 -13.25
C GLN A 30 -10.91 3.87 -13.34
N VAL A 31 -10.96 4.90 -14.19
CA VAL A 31 -12.17 5.67 -14.46
C VAL A 31 -12.80 5.10 -15.72
N VAL A 32 -13.98 4.49 -15.58
CA VAL A 32 -14.77 3.96 -16.70
C VAL A 32 -16.06 4.76 -16.84
N ARG A 33 -16.59 4.88 -18.06
CA ARG A 33 -17.92 5.47 -18.25
C ARG A 33 -18.98 4.50 -17.74
N THR A 34 -20.14 5.03 -17.35
CA THR A 34 -21.31 4.21 -17.02
C THR A 34 -21.61 3.23 -18.16
N GLY A 35 -21.74 1.94 -17.83
CA GLY A 35 -21.97 0.87 -18.81
C GLY A 35 -20.71 0.26 -19.43
N GLN A 36 -19.51 0.80 -19.15
CA GLN A 36 -18.25 0.18 -19.54
C GLN A 36 -17.77 -0.80 -18.47
N SER A 37 -17.15 -1.91 -18.91
CA SER A 37 -16.53 -2.88 -18.01
C SER A 37 -15.18 -2.38 -17.49
N ALA A 38 -14.90 -2.64 -16.21
CA ALA A 38 -13.61 -2.39 -15.56
C ALA A 38 -12.92 -3.71 -15.23
N THR A 39 -11.60 -3.75 -15.32
CA THR A 39 -10.79 -4.92 -14.99
C THR A 39 -9.70 -4.48 -14.03
N LEU A 40 -9.79 -4.94 -12.78
CA LEU A 40 -8.78 -4.69 -11.76
C LEU A 40 -7.84 -5.88 -11.67
N ARG A 41 -6.52 -5.63 -11.61
CA ARG A 41 -5.50 -6.68 -11.46
C ARG A 41 -4.77 -6.48 -10.13
N CYS A 42 -4.55 -7.59 -9.43
CA CYS A 42 -3.82 -7.63 -8.19
C CYS A 42 -2.80 -8.77 -8.27
N THR A 43 -1.53 -8.46 -7.99
CA THR A 43 -0.43 -9.42 -7.94
C THR A 43 0.20 -9.36 -6.56
N GLN A 44 0.60 -10.51 -6.03
CA GLN A 44 1.32 -10.61 -4.76
C GLN A 44 2.64 -11.37 -4.94
N ASP A 45 3.62 -11.04 -4.12
CA ASP A 45 4.91 -11.70 -3.98
C ASP A 45 5.11 -12.34 -2.60
N LEU A 46 4.07 -12.29 -1.75
CA LEU A 46 4.10 -12.69 -0.34
C LEU A 46 3.80 -14.18 -0.08
N ASN A 47 3.64 -15.00 -1.13
CA ASN A 47 3.36 -16.44 -1.04
C ASN A 47 2.11 -16.82 -0.17
N HIS A 48 1.09 -15.96 -0.14
CA HIS A 48 -0.24 -16.31 0.38
C HIS A 48 -1.03 -17.13 -0.64
N ASP A 49 -1.80 -18.11 -0.17
CA ASP A 49 -2.61 -18.99 -1.03
C ASP A 49 -3.90 -18.35 -1.57
N TYR A 50 -4.35 -17.26 -0.92
CA TYR A 50 -5.63 -16.63 -1.22
C TYR A 50 -5.53 -15.12 -1.31
N MET A 51 -6.28 -14.56 -2.26
CA MET A 51 -6.49 -13.12 -2.43
C MET A 51 -8.00 -12.84 -2.47
N TYR A 52 -8.42 -11.75 -1.84
CA TYR A 52 -9.83 -11.37 -1.75
C TYR A 52 -10.03 -9.94 -2.25
N TRP A 53 -11.19 -9.70 -2.87
CA TRP A 53 -11.65 -8.36 -3.24
C TRP A 53 -12.66 -7.85 -2.23
N TYR A 54 -12.49 -6.61 -1.81
CA TYR A 54 -13.45 -5.91 -0.96
C TYR A 54 -13.95 -4.68 -1.72
N ARG A 55 -15.27 -4.48 -1.68
CA ARG A 55 -15.91 -3.27 -2.19
C ARG A 55 -16.35 -2.44 -1.00
N GLN A 56 -15.97 -1.17 -1.00
CA GLN A 56 -16.50 -0.18 -0.08
C GLN A 56 -17.35 0.78 -0.92
N ASP A 57 -18.65 0.73 -0.66
CA ASP A 57 -19.69 1.61 -1.18
C ASP A 57 -20.57 2.04 -0.02
#